data_AF-A0A9D2TXM6-F1
#
_entry.id   AF-A0A9D2TXM6-F1
#
_cell.length_a   1.000
_cell.length_b   1.000
_cell.length_c   1.000
_cell.angle_alpha   90.00
_cell.angle_beta   90.00
_cell.angle_gamma   90.00
#
_symmetry.space_group_name_H-M   'P 1'
#
loop_
_entity.id
_entity.type
_entity.pdbx_description
1 polymer ?
#
loop_
_entity_poly.entity_id
_entity_poly.type
_entity_poly.pdbx_seq_one_letter_code
_entity_poly.pdbx_strand_id
1 'polypeptide(L)'
;NDPKKLRATWEFVKFLISPESQAYWNAQTGYFPVTVAAQEEQVFKDNIAQYPQFQTAIDQLHDSSPEYVGALLSVFSEARDTVESEIESMLNGEVDVDEAVSNMADTINKSIEEYNLVNG
;
A
#
# COMPACT_ATOMS: atom_id res chain seq x y z
N ASN A 1 0.90 -23.58 -18.41
CA ASN A 1 0.18 -24.79 -17.94
C ASN A 1 1.10 -25.99 -17.67
N ASP A 2 2.33 -25.79 -17.17
CA ASP A 2 3.21 -26.90 -16.75
C ASP A 2 3.03 -27.15 -15.24
N PRO A 3 2.52 -28.33 -14.82
CA PRO A 3 2.28 -28.62 -13.41
C PRO A 3 3.53 -28.58 -12.53
N LYS A 4 4.72 -28.92 -13.08
CA LYS A 4 5.98 -28.86 -12.32
C LYS A 4 6.39 -27.42 -12.06
N LYS A 5 6.25 -26.55 -13.07
CA LYS A 5 6.49 -25.11 -12.90
C LYS A 5 5.51 -24.51 -11.90
N LEU A 6 4.23 -24.84 -12.00
CA LEU A 6 3.21 -24.35 -11.05
C LEU A 6 3.56 -24.73 -9.60
N ARG A 7 3.96 -25.98 -9.35
CA ARG A 7 4.38 -26.43 -8.03
C ARG A 7 5.63 -25.71 -7.54
N ALA A 8 6.65 -25.56 -8.39
CA ALA A 8 7.88 -24.85 -8.02
C ALA A 8 7.60 -23.38 -7.70
N THR A 9 6.74 -22.71 -8.48
CA THR A 9 6.27 -21.35 -8.20
C THR A 9 5.59 -21.28 -6.83
N TRP A 10 4.74 -22.25 -6.50
CA TRP A 10 4.07 -22.26 -5.19
C TRP A 10 5.04 -22.47 -4.02
N GLU A 11 6.02 -23.36 -4.16
CA GLU A 11 7.06 -23.52 -3.13
C GLU A 11 7.91 -22.25 -2.96
N PHE A 12 8.19 -21.54 -4.06
CA PHE A 12 8.88 -20.26 -4.00
C PHE A 12 8.03 -19.17 -3.32
N VAL A 13 6.73 -19.09 -3.61
CA VAL A 13 5.82 -18.16 -2.92
C VAL A 13 5.78 -18.46 -1.42
N LYS A 14 5.67 -19.74 -1.02
CA LYS A 14 5.73 -20.14 0.40
C LYS A 14 7.02 -19.70 1.08
N PHE A 15 8.16 -19.86 0.40
CA PHE A 15 9.44 -19.39 0.90
C PHE A 15 9.43 -17.87 1.07
N LEU A 16 8.95 -17.11 0.07
CA LEU A 16 8.88 -15.66 0.17
C LEU A 16 8.03 -15.20 1.35
N ILE A 17 6.88 -15.83 1.60
CA ILE A 17 5.97 -15.46 2.70
C ILE A 17 6.32 -16.12 4.05
N SER A 18 7.45 -16.85 4.14
CA SER A 18 7.86 -17.48 5.40
C SER A 18 8.27 -16.42 6.44
N PRO A 19 8.14 -16.71 7.74
CA PRO A 19 8.56 -15.79 8.80
C PRO A 19 10.00 -15.31 8.65
N GLU A 20 10.93 -16.25 8.42
CA GLU A 20 12.35 -15.98 8.22
C GLU A 20 12.61 -15.02 7.03
N SER A 21 12.04 -15.31 5.87
CA SER A 21 12.21 -14.48 4.66
C SER A 21 11.63 -13.09 4.84
N GLN A 22 10.48 -12.99 5.51
CA GLN A 22 9.80 -11.71 5.75
C GLN A 22 10.53 -10.87 6.80
N ALA A 23 11.08 -11.49 7.84
CA ALA A 23 11.91 -10.82 8.84
C ALA A 23 13.21 -10.29 8.22
N TYR A 24 13.87 -11.10 7.38
CA TYR A 24 15.03 -10.68 6.60
C TYR A 24 14.69 -9.51 5.66
N TRP A 25 13.61 -9.63 4.88
CA TRP A 25 13.19 -8.60 3.93
C TRP A 25 12.90 -7.26 4.62
N ASN A 26 12.17 -7.29 5.74
CA ASN A 26 11.91 -6.10 6.55
C ASN A 26 13.22 -5.47 7.04
N ALA A 27 14.12 -6.26 7.62
CA ALA A 27 15.39 -5.74 8.14
C ALA A 27 16.28 -5.12 7.05
N GLN A 28 16.25 -5.65 5.83
CA GLN A 28 17.07 -5.12 4.73
C GLN A 28 16.46 -3.93 4.00
N THR A 29 15.14 -3.74 4.06
CA THR A 29 14.46 -2.78 3.17
C THR A 29 13.54 -1.79 3.88
N GLY A 30 13.11 -2.09 5.10
CA GLY A 30 12.11 -1.33 5.84
C GLY A 30 10.66 -1.60 5.42
N TYR A 31 10.40 -2.41 4.38
CA TYR A 31 9.03 -2.79 4.01
C TYR A 31 8.35 -3.63 5.09
N PHE A 32 7.02 -3.55 5.17
CA PHE A 32 6.24 -4.34 6.12
C PHE A 32 6.32 -5.85 5.82
N PRO A 33 6.54 -6.68 6.85
CA PRO A 33 6.32 -8.12 6.73
C PRO A 33 4.85 -8.43 6.41
N VAL A 34 4.58 -9.37 5.50
CA VAL A 34 3.20 -9.80 5.20
C VAL A 34 2.66 -10.87 6.16
N THR A 35 3.44 -11.25 7.17
CA THR A 35 3.06 -12.22 8.21
C THR A 35 3.51 -11.73 9.58
N VAL A 36 2.62 -11.80 10.56
CA VAL A 36 2.92 -11.40 11.95
C VAL A 36 3.97 -12.32 12.60
N ALA A 37 4.10 -13.56 12.13
CA ALA A 37 5.08 -14.51 12.65
C ALA A 37 6.53 -14.06 12.43
N ALA A 38 6.79 -13.17 11.46
CA ALA A 38 8.12 -12.58 11.25
C ALA A 38 8.61 -11.80 12.49
N GLN A 39 7.70 -11.30 13.32
CA GLN A 39 8.05 -10.57 14.55
C GLN A 39 8.71 -11.45 15.60
N GLU A 40 8.54 -12.78 15.51
CA GLU A 40 9.17 -13.71 16.43
C GLU A 40 10.63 -14.02 16.08
N GLU A 41 11.05 -13.74 14.85
CA GLU A 41 12.40 -13.98 14.37
C GLU A 41 13.41 -13.04 15.03
N GLN A 42 14.58 -13.56 15.38
CA GLN A 42 15.60 -12.78 16.07
C GLN A 42 16.08 -11.59 15.21
N VAL A 43 16.21 -11.78 13.89
CA VAL A 43 16.60 -10.70 12.96
C VAL A 43 15.62 -9.53 12.99
N PHE A 44 14.33 -9.80 13.18
CA PHE A 44 13.33 -8.75 13.31
C PHE A 44 13.49 -8.03 14.66
N LYS A 45 13.59 -8.78 15.76
CA LYS A 45 13.78 -8.25 17.12
C LYS A 45 15.02 -7.36 17.21
N ASP A 46 16.13 -7.78 16.61
CA ASP A 46 17.37 -7.02 16.55
C ASP A 46 17.21 -5.73 15.72
N ASN A 47 16.53 -5.83 14.56
CA ASN A 47 16.28 -4.68 13.69
C ASN A 47 15.41 -3.62 14.39
N ILE A 48 14.35 -4.02 15.08
CA ILE A 48 13.49 -3.09 15.84
C ILE A 48 14.25 -2.47 17.01
N ALA A 49 15.08 -3.25 17.72
CA ALA A 49 15.89 -2.71 18.82
C ALA A 49 16.90 -1.66 18.33
N GLN A 50 17.47 -1.86 17.13
CA GLN A 50 18.38 -0.91 16.51
C GLN A 50 17.65 0.31 15.92
N TYR A 51 16.46 0.10 15.37
CA TYR A 51 15.67 1.12 14.66
C TYR A 51 14.21 1.14 15.15
N PRO A 52 13.96 1.72 16.35
CA PRO A 52 12.62 1.70 16.97
C PRO A 52 11.52 2.32 16.12
N GLN A 53 11.85 3.22 15.18
CA GLN A 53 10.88 3.84 14.26
C GLN A 53 10.15 2.82 13.36
N PHE A 54 10.75 1.65 13.11
CA PHE A 54 10.07 0.60 12.37
C PHE A 54 8.90 -0.01 13.15
N GLN A 55 8.97 -0.03 14.49
CA GLN A 55 7.85 -0.45 15.32
C GLN A 55 6.69 0.55 15.22
N THR A 56 6.98 1.85 15.24
CA THR A 56 5.96 2.90 15.08
C THR A 56 5.13 2.72 13.80
N ALA A 57 5.79 2.42 12.68
CA ALA A 57 5.09 2.20 11.41
C ALA A 57 4.19 0.95 11.45
N ILE A 58 4.60 -0.11 12.14
CA ILE A 58 3.81 -1.34 12.33
C ILE A 58 2.61 -1.08 13.25
N ASP A 59 2.83 -0.31 14.31
CA ASP A 59 1.76 0.07 15.24
C ASP A 59 0.69 0.90 14.52
N GLN A 60 1.10 1.86 13.67
CA GLN A 60 0.17 2.64 12.85
C GLN A 60 -0.63 1.77 11.87
N LEU A 61 0.00 0.76 11.28
CA LEU A 61 -0.70 -0.18 10.40
C LEU A 61 -1.79 -0.96 11.19
N HIS A 62 -1.48 -1.44 12.39
CA HIS A 62 -2.43 -2.18 13.23
C HIS A 62 -3.53 -1.31 13.85
N ASP A 63 -3.29 -0.03 14.05
CA ASP A 63 -4.27 0.94 14.56
C ASP A 63 -5.22 1.46 13.45
N SER A 64 -4.97 1.11 12.18
CA SER A 64 -5.82 1.52 11.06
C SER A 64 -7.20 0.85 11.10
N SER A 65 -8.25 1.63 10.86
CA SER A 65 -9.64 1.14 10.78
C SER A 65 -9.86 0.28 9.54
N PRO A 66 -10.77 -0.72 9.56
CA PRO A 66 -11.11 -1.54 8.39
C PRO A 66 -11.50 -0.73 7.14
N GLU A 67 -12.08 0.46 7.31
CA GLU A 67 -12.45 1.36 6.22
C GLU A 67 -11.22 1.98 5.51
N TYR A 68 -10.03 1.87 6.10
CA TYR A 68 -8.78 2.49 5.63
C TYR A 68 -7.67 1.48 5.30
N VAL A 69 -7.99 0.19 5.22
CA VAL A 69 -7.00 -0.90 4.98
C VAL A 69 -6.49 -0.98 3.53
N GLY A 70 -6.93 -0.05 2.69
CA GLY A 70 -6.52 0.06 1.29
C GLY A 70 -7.62 0.67 0.44
N ALA A 71 -7.25 1.15 -0.74
CA ALA A 71 -8.19 1.64 -1.73
C ALA A 71 -8.46 0.55 -2.76
N LEU A 72 -9.73 0.24 -3.00
CA LEU A 72 -10.18 -0.56 -4.12
C LEU A 72 -10.89 0.36 -5.11
N LEU A 73 -10.17 0.80 -6.13
CA LEU A 73 -10.66 1.76 -7.11
C LEU A 73 -10.17 1.39 -8.51
N SER A 74 -11.07 1.20 -9.47
CA SER A 74 -10.72 0.81 -10.84
C SER A 74 -9.84 1.84 -11.55
N VAL A 75 -9.97 3.12 -11.16
CA VAL A 75 -9.24 4.26 -11.72
C VAL A 75 -8.15 4.75 -10.76
N PHE A 76 -7.56 3.87 -9.95
CA PHE A 76 -6.67 4.26 -8.85
C PHE A 76 -5.48 5.13 -9.26
N SER A 77 -4.85 4.84 -10.41
CA SER A 77 -3.74 5.65 -10.91
C SER A 77 -4.19 7.07 -11.25
N GLU A 78 -5.27 7.22 -12.02
CA GLU A 78 -5.81 8.52 -12.43
C GLU A 78 -6.32 9.33 -11.23
N ALA A 79 -6.93 8.66 -10.25
CA ALA A 79 -7.37 9.30 -9.02
C ALA A 79 -6.18 9.81 -8.19
N ARG A 80 -5.06 9.07 -8.14
CA ARG A 80 -3.84 9.54 -7.48
C ARG A 80 -3.23 10.74 -8.18
N ASP A 81 -3.10 10.69 -9.50
CA ASP A 81 -2.57 11.80 -10.29
C ASP A 81 -3.41 13.08 -10.10
N THR A 82 -4.73 12.93 -10.03
CA THR A 82 -5.66 14.04 -9.75
C THR A 82 -5.44 14.63 -8.36
N VAL A 83 -5.38 13.77 -7.32
CA VAL A 83 -5.15 14.23 -5.94
C VAL A 83 -3.82 14.94 -5.80
N GLU A 84 -2.75 14.39 -6.39
CA GLU A 84 -1.42 15.00 -6.37
C GLU A 84 -1.45 16.39 -7.02
N SER A 85 -2.05 16.51 -8.21
CA SER A 85 -2.12 17.77 -8.95
C SER A 85 -2.93 18.85 -8.22
N GLU A 86 -4.09 18.51 -7.67
CA GLU A 86 -4.93 19.50 -6.95
C GLU A 86 -4.28 19.94 -5.62
N ILE A 87 -3.61 19.02 -4.92
CA ILE A 87 -2.84 19.37 -3.72
C ILE A 87 -1.67 20.31 -4.08
N GLU A 88 -0.96 20.06 -5.19
CA GLU A 88 0.10 20.94 -5.66
C GLU A 88 -0.42 22.34 -6.00
N SER A 89 -1.52 22.44 -6.75
CA SER A 89 -2.17 23.71 -7.10
C SER A 89 -2.61 24.49 -5.86
N MET A 90 -3.19 23.79 -4.88
CA MET A 90 -3.57 24.38 -3.59
C MET A 90 -2.36 24.89 -2.81
N LEU A 91 -1.28 24.10 -2.72
CA LEU A 91 -0.05 24.50 -2.01
C LEU A 91 0.66 25.70 -2.68
N ASN A 92 0.50 25.84 -4.00
CA ASN A 92 1.01 26.99 -4.77
C ASN A 92 0.08 28.22 -4.69
N GLY A 93 -1.09 28.10 -4.06
CA GLY A 93 -2.07 29.18 -3.91
C GLY A 93 -2.87 29.47 -5.18
N GLU A 94 -2.95 28.53 -6.13
CA GLU A 94 -3.70 28.66 -7.37
C GLU A 94 -5.21 28.45 -7.15
N VAL A 95 -5.55 27.54 -6.24
CA VAL A 95 -6.93 27.24 -5.79
C VAL A 95 -6.97 27.22 -4.27
N ASP A 96 -8.15 27.45 -3.69
CA ASP A 96 -8.35 27.26 -2.24
C ASP A 96 -8.66 25.80 -1.88
N VAL A 97 -8.77 25.52 -0.58
CA VAL A 97 -9.01 24.16 -0.06
C VAL A 97 -10.35 23.61 -0.56
N ASP A 98 -11.40 24.42 -0.57
CA ASP A 98 -12.75 23.95 -0.93
C ASP A 98 -12.81 23.67 -2.44
N GLU A 99 -12.17 24.52 -3.25
CA GLU A 99 -12.05 24.34 -4.70
C GLU A 99 -11.24 23.08 -5.04
N ALA A 100 -10.07 22.88 -4.43
CA ALA A 100 -9.25 21.69 -4.64
C ALA A 100 -10.03 20.40 -4.30
N VAL A 101 -10.74 20.39 -3.18
CA VAL A 101 -11.57 19.22 -2.77
C VAL A 101 -12.71 18.96 -3.75
N SER A 102 -13.39 20.01 -4.23
CA SER A 102 -14.45 19.86 -5.23
C SER A 102 -13.89 19.32 -6.55
N ASN A 103 -12.78 19.88 -7.04
CA ASN A 103 -12.16 19.47 -8.30
C ASN A 103 -11.70 18.00 -8.26
N MET A 104 -11.08 17.57 -7.15
CA MET A 104 -10.71 16.17 -6.92
C MET A 104 -11.94 15.27 -7.00
N ALA A 105 -13.02 15.61 -6.30
CA ALA A 105 -14.24 14.81 -6.27
C ALA A 105 -14.88 14.71 -7.66
N ASP A 106 -15.06 15.83 -8.35
CA ASP A 106 -15.72 15.88 -9.66
C ASP A 106 -14.94 15.09 -10.71
N THR A 107 -13.62 15.26 -10.75
CA THR A 107 -12.75 14.58 -11.71
C THR A 107 -12.73 13.07 -11.46
N ILE A 108 -12.54 12.64 -10.21
CA ILE A 108 -12.48 11.21 -9.87
C ILE A 108 -13.84 10.54 -10.12
N ASN A 109 -14.95 11.20 -9.77
CA ASN A 109 -16.29 10.67 -10.04
C ASN A 109 -16.51 10.48 -11.54
N LYS A 110 -16.08 11.44 -12.36
CA LYS A 110 -16.15 11.32 -13.81
C LYS A 110 -15.34 10.13 -14.33
N SER A 111 -14.11 9.93 -13.87
CA SER A 111 -13.29 8.77 -14.29
C SER A 111 -13.94 7.44 -13.89
N ILE A 112 -14.57 7.37 -12.71
CA ILE A 112 -15.35 6.20 -12.29
C ILE A 112 -16.55 5.96 -13.23
N GLU A 113 -17.31 7.01 -13.56
CA GLU A 113 -18.44 6.92 -14.48
C GLU A 113 -18.01 6.41 -15.86
N GLU A 114 -16.95 6.97 -16.43
CA GLU A 114 -16.39 6.56 -17.72
C GLU A 114 -15.91 5.10 -17.70
N TYR A 115 -15.21 4.69 -16.64
CA TYR A 115 -14.80 3.29 -16.47
C TYR A 115 -16.01 2.34 -16.44
N ASN A 116 -17.06 2.69 -15.69
CA ASN A 116 -18.25 1.87 -15.55
C ASN A 116 -19.03 1.76 -16.88
N LEU A 117 -19.07 2.83 -17.68
CA LEU A 117 -19.71 2.82 -19.01
C LEU A 117 -19.01 1.87 -20.00
N VAL A 118 -17.69 1.74 -19.90
CA VAL A 118 -16.89 0.90 -20.81
C VAL A 118 -16.88 -0.58 -20.39
N ASN A 119 -17.03 -0.86 -19.09
CA ASN A 119 -16.87 -2.21 -18.51
C ASN A 119 -18.16 -2.81 -17.92
N GLY A 120 -19.30 -2.11 -18.06
CA GLY A 120 -20.62 -2.55 -17.62
C GLY A 120 -21.42 -3.33 -18.65
#